data_AF-A0A2R5LFY0-F1
#
_entry.id   AF-A0A2R5LFY0-F1
#
_cell.length_a   1.000
_cell.length_b   1.000
_cell.length_c   1.000
_cell.angle_alpha   90.00
_cell.angle_beta   90.00
_cell.angle_gamma   90.00
#
_symmetry.space_group_name_H-M   'P 1'
#
loop_
_entity.id
_entity.type
_entity.pdbx_description
1 polymer ?
#
loop_
_entity_poly.entity_id
_entity_poly.type
_entity_poly.pdbx_seq_one_letter_code
_entity_poly.pdbx_strand_id
1 'polypeptide(L)'
;IKEYKPGWLRSPGDGTAQDVHSTRRRSSIRGMMTAVNAGRLGNQMGSYAVMYSLAKLNRYAAYIHPRMHARLAPLFKLSLPVLGNEMQNISWVNFSGADIMSESYSHMTEAHIKLRGYYNSWTFFHHIKNEILEQFTFHEKLKFRAWSTLAKMRKGRRNPTFIAVHVRRGDYINLMPRKYQGVLADKEYFEKAMGYFRGRYQEPVFVVSSDGLQWCRENIDASRGDVYFANDWHVSSPIKDLTLLAHCNHTIMTIGTFGFWAAYLAGGEVVYLTNYTPPDSTWLGFFKPFANYLPEWIGMESGTLPLQSEHNLVVKPVKMTATPRSKHKSAAMKKE
;
A
#
# COMPACT_ATOMS: atom_id res chain seq x y z
N ILE A 1 7.08 20.68 -11.35
CA ILE A 1 7.34 19.34 -10.77
C ILE A 1 8.69 18.90 -11.30
N LYS A 2 9.74 18.88 -10.48
CA LYS A 2 11.04 18.31 -10.90
C LYS A 2 10.90 16.80 -10.86
N GLU A 3 11.09 16.16 -12.00
CA GLU A 3 11.12 14.71 -12.14
C GLU A 3 12.19 14.16 -11.18
N TYR A 4 11.79 13.33 -10.21
CA TYR A 4 12.75 12.64 -9.34
C TYR A 4 13.56 11.68 -10.22
N LYS A 5 14.81 12.07 -10.53
CA LYS A 5 15.79 11.20 -11.17
C LYS A 5 16.73 10.67 -10.10
N PRO A 6 16.57 9.41 -9.67
CA PRO A 6 17.52 8.80 -8.76
C PRO A 6 18.92 8.77 -9.38
N GLY A 7 19.96 8.97 -8.56
CA GLY A 7 21.36 9.06 -9.01
C GLY A 7 21.91 7.82 -9.75
N TRP A 8 21.23 6.68 -9.65
CA TRP A 8 21.53 5.44 -10.38
C TRP A 8 20.98 5.39 -11.81
N LEU A 9 20.11 6.33 -12.22
CA LEU A 9 19.78 6.57 -13.63
C LEU A 9 20.89 7.44 -14.26
N ARG A 10 22.12 6.92 -14.35
CA ARG A 10 23.11 7.49 -15.27
C ARG A 10 22.86 6.90 -16.65
N SER A 11 22.43 7.74 -17.58
CA SER A 11 22.44 7.41 -19.00
C SER A 11 23.87 7.00 -19.41
N PRO A 12 24.07 5.89 -20.13
CA PRO A 12 25.36 5.65 -20.77
C PRO A 12 25.51 6.65 -21.92
N GLY A 13 26.26 7.73 -21.71
CA GLY A 13 26.70 8.60 -22.81
C GLY A 13 26.68 10.09 -22.50
N ASP A 14 27.55 10.55 -21.60
CA ASP A 14 28.20 11.86 -21.73
C ASP A 14 29.70 11.58 -21.92
N GLY A 15 30.01 10.99 -23.07
CA GLY A 15 31.35 10.75 -23.56
C GLY A 15 31.42 11.35 -24.96
N THR A 16 32.36 12.26 -25.13
CA THR A 16 32.66 13.04 -26.34
C THR A 16 32.49 12.27 -27.65
N ALA A 17 31.85 12.93 -28.61
CA ALA A 17 31.67 12.45 -29.97
C ALA A 17 33.01 12.12 -30.64
N GLN A 18 33.24 10.83 -30.90
CA GLN A 18 33.97 10.30 -32.05
C GLN A 18 33.65 8.81 -32.23
N ASP A 19 33.54 8.41 -33.50
CA ASP A 19 33.29 7.08 -34.07
C ASP A 19 31.86 6.51 -34.14
N VAL A 20 31.21 6.94 -35.22
CA VAL A 20 30.09 6.26 -35.88
C VAL A 20 30.60 4.96 -36.53
N HIS A 21 30.49 3.83 -35.82
CA HIS A 21 30.30 2.48 -36.38
C HIS A 21 29.76 1.55 -35.29
N SER A 22 28.53 1.78 -34.83
CA SER A 22 27.89 0.89 -33.85
C SER A 22 27.16 -0.26 -34.55
N THR A 23 27.87 -1.39 -34.65
CA THR A 23 27.24 -2.70 -34.75
C THR A 23 26.12 -2.81 -33.72
N ARG A 24 24.90 -3.09 -34.19
CA ARG A 24 23.71 -3.38 -33.38
C ARG A 24 23.95 -4.67 -32.59
N ARG A 25 24.75 -4.63 -31.52
CA ARG A 25 24.88 -5.72 -30.55
C ARG A 25 23.49 -5.92 -29.94
N ARG A 26 22.77 -6.96 -30.38
CA ARG A 26 21.63 -7.51 -29.64
C ARG A 26 22.13 -7.76 -28.23
N SER A 27 21.71 -6.95 -27.27
CA SER A 27 22.10 -7.11 -25.88
C SER A 27 21.61 -8.49 -25.44
N SER A 28 22.52 -9.41 -25.14
CA SER A 28 22.20 -10.77 -24.70
C SER A 28 21.41 -10.73 -23.39
N ILE A 29 20.35 -11.52 -23.28
CA ILE A 29 19.66 -11.72 -22.00
C ILE A 29 20.65 -12.38 -21.03
N ARG A 30 20.78 -11.83 -19.80
CA ARG A 30 21.78 -12.29 -18.81
C ARG A 30 21.29 -13.42 -17.91
N GLY A 31 19.97 -13.58 -17.79
CA GLY A 31 19.36 -14.52 -16.87
C GLY A 31 17.83 -14.45 -16.89
N MET A 32 17.21 -15.12 -15.94
CA MET A 32 15.75 -15.17 -15.77
C MET A 32 15.36 -14.67 -14.39
N MET A 33 14.24 -13.96 -14.33
CA MET A 33 13.66 -13.49 -13.08
C MET A 33 12.20 -13.92 -12.98
N THR A 34 11.79 -14.34 -11.78
CA THR A 34 10.38 -14.55 -11.45
C THR A 34 10.09 -14.06 -10.05
N ALA A 35 8.82 -14.07 -9.64
CA ALA A 35 8.38 -13.71 -8.30
C ALA A 35 7.47 -14.80 -7.73
N VAL A 36 7.54 -15.01 -6.42
CA VAL A 36 6.65 -15.95 -5.74
C VAL A 36 5.21 -15.45 -5.75
N ASN A 37 4.24 -16.36 -5.87
CA ASN A 37 2.84 -16.06 -5.61
C ASN A 37 2.59 -16.05 -4.09
N ALA A 38 2.85 -14.92 -3.43
CA ALA A 38 2.60 -14.73 -2.00
C ALA A 38 1.67 -13.53 -1.71
N GLY A 39 0.75 -13.71 -0.77
CA GLY A 39 -0.12 -12.62 -0.29
C GLY A 39 -1.38 -12.42 -1.14
N ARG A 40 -2.03 -11.26 -0.98
CA ARG A 40 -3.28 -10.90 -1.66
C ARG A 40 -3.02 -10.03 -2.90
N LEU A 41 -4.09 -9.56 -3.55
CA LEU A 41 -4.04 -8.85 -4.84
C LEU A 41 -2.99 -7.73 -4.88
N GLY A 42 -3.00 -6.80 -3.92
CA GLY A 42 -2.01 -5.71 -3.87
C GLY A 42 -0.56 -6.20 -3.72
N ASN A 43 -0.33 -7.30 -2.99
CA ASN A 43 1.01 -7.89 -2.90
C ASN A 43 1.45 -8.51 -4.23
N GLN A 44 0.53 -9.13 -4.97
CA GLN A 44 0.85 -9.65 -6.31
C GLN A 44 1.26 -8.53 -7.26
N MET A 45 0.55 -7.41 -7.23
CA MET A 45 0.86 -6.24 -8.06
C MET A 45 2.22 -5.61 -7.69
N GLY A 46 2.49 -5.46 -6.39
CA GLY A 46 3.80 -5.00 -5.89
C GLY A 46 4.95 -5.88 -6.38
N SER A 47 4.87 -7.17 -6.11
CA SER A 47 5.90 -8.14 -6.53
C SER A 47 6.06 -8.18 -8.05
N TYR A 48 4.98 -8.05 -8.82
CA TYR A 48 5.04 -7.96 -10.27
C TYR A 48 5.80 -6.72 -10.73
N ALA A 49 5.48 -5.54 -10.21
CA ALA A 49 6.10 -4.28 -10.61
C ALA A 49 7.59 -4.23 -10.25
N VAL A 50 7.95 -4.71 -9.06
CA VAL A 50 9.34 -4.79 -8.61
C VAL A 50 10.14 -5.79 -9.46
N MET A 51 9.59 -6.98 -9.71
CA MET A 51 10.21 -7.97 -10.59
C MET A 51 10.40 -7.42 -12.01
N TYR A 52 9.37 -6.78 -12.59
CA TYR A 52 9.44 -6.18 -13.92
C TYR A 52 10.58 -5.17 -14.01
N SER A 53 10.66 -4.26 -13.03
CA SER A 53 11.68 -3.22 -12.99
C SER A 53 13.10 -3.79 -12.81
N LEU A 54 13.30 -4.67 -11.83
CA LEU A 54 14.61 -5.27 -11.57
C LEU A 54 15.11 -6.12 -12.73
N ALA A 55 14.21 -6.86 -13.38
CA ALA A 55 14.56 -7.65 -14.55
C ALA A 55 14.99 -6.75 -15.71
N LYS A 56 14.26 -5.65 -15.95
CA LYS A 56 14.64 -4.66 -16.97
C LYS A 56 16.01 -4.05 -16.67
N LEU A 57 16.23 -3.59 -15.44
CA LEU A 57 17.48 -2.99 -14.99
C LEU A 57 18.68 -3.92 -15.21
N ASN A 58 18.51 -5.21 -14.98
CA ASN A 58 19.60 -6.19 -15.05
C ASN A 58 19.69 -6.95 -16.39
N ARG A 59 18.79 -6.68 -17.35
CA ARG A 59 18.64 -7.41 -18.63
C ARG A 59 18.27 -8.89 -18.45
N TYR A 60 17.33 -9.17 -17.57
CA TYR A 60 16.80 -10.52 -17.33
C TYR A 60 15.48 -10.69 -18.08
N ALA A 61 15.20 -11.91 -18.53
CA ALA A 61 13.87 -12.28 -18.98
C ALA A 61 12.96 -12.49 -17.76
N ALA A 62 11.92 -11.66 -17.62
CA ALA A 62 10.96 -11.79 -16.53
C ALA A 62 9.80 -12.72 -16.90
N TYR A 63 9.43 -13.61 -15.98
CA TYR A 63 8.31 -14.54 -16.13
C TYR A 63 7.33 -14.44 -14.97
N ILE A 64 6.05 -14.31 -15.27
CA ILE A 64 5.00 -14.28 -14.26
C ILE A 64 4.70 -15.70 -13.77
N HIS A 65 4.65 -15.89 -12.45
CA HIS A 65 4.25 -17.17 -11.87
C HIS A 65 2.80 -17.54 -12.25
N PRO A 66 2.46 -18.79 -12.60
CA PRO A 66 1.12 -19.16 -13.10
C PRO A 66 -0.03 -18.74 -12.18
N ARG A 67 0.12 -18.95 -10.86
CA ARG A 67 -0.88 -18.51 -9.87
C ARG A 67 -1.00 -16.99 -9.71
N MET A 68 0.10 -16.25 -9.92
CA MET A 68 0.06 -14.78 -9.94
C MET A 68 -0.67 -14.31 -11.20
N HIS A 69 -0.38 -14.92 -12.35
CA HIS A 69 -1.07 -14.66 -13.61
C HIS A 69 -2.58 -14.92 -13.50
N ALA A 70 -2.99 -16.07 -12.94
CA ALA A 70 -4.40 -16.39 -12.71
C ALA A 70 -5.15 -15.36 -11.84
N ARG A 71 -4.42 -14.61 -10.99
CA ARG A 71 -5.00 -13.54 -10.16
C ARG A 71 -5.02 -12.18 -10.86
N LEU A 72 -3.99 -11.85 -11.64
CA LEU A 72 -3.80 -10.52 -12.23
C LEU A 72 -4.37 -10.40 -13.65
N ALA A 73 -4.24 -11.43 -14.48
CA ALA A 73 -4.69 -11.43 -15.87
C ALA A 73 -6.20 -11.19 -16.05
N PRO A 74 -7.09 -11.60 -15.11
CA PRO A 74 -8.50 -11.24 -15.21
C PRO A 74 -8.77 -9.74 -15.07
N LEU A 75 -7.83 -8.96 -14.48
CA LEU A 75 -7.95 -7.51 -14.37
C LEU A 75 -7.23 -6.80 -15.51
N PHE A 76 -6.00 -7.24 -15.80
CA PHE A 76 -5.02 -6.45 -16.53
C PHE A 76 -4.52 -7.12 -17.82
N LYS A 77 -4.12 -6.29 -18.78
CA LYS A 77 -3.43 -6.68 -20.02
C LYS A 77 -1.91 -6.80 -19.80
N LEU A 78 -1.51 -7.79 -19.00
CA LEU A 78 -0.10 -8.05 -18.67
C LEU A 78 0.69 -8.48 -19.91
N SER A 79 1.93 -8.02 -20.07
CA SER A 79 2.77 -8.38 -21.23
C SER A 79 3.80 -9.48 -20.94
N LEU A 80 4.07 -9.77 -19.66
CA LEU A 80 5.08 -10.78 -19.30
C LEU A 80 4.59 -12.22 -19.60
N PRO A 81 5.45 -13.09 -20.16
CA PRO A 81 5.13 -14.49 -20.39
C PRO A 81 4.97 -15.24 -19.07
N VAL A 82 4.06 -16.22 -19.05
CA VAL A 82 3.86 -17.11 -17.91
C VAL A 82 5.01 -18.11 -17.82
N LEU A 83 5.51 -18.34 -16.61
CA LEU A 83 6.55 -19.34 -16.35
C LEU A 83 6.03 -20.74 -16.73
N GLY A 84 6.70 -21.40 -17.69
CA GLY A 84 6.35 -22.74 -18.14
C GLY A 84 6.67 -23.82 -17.10
N ASN A 85 6.09 -25.01 -17.29
CA ASN A 85 6.26 -26.13 -16.36
C ASN A 85 7.72 -26.62 -16.33
N GLU A 86 8.38 -26.61 -17.49
CA GLU A 86 9.79 -26.93 -17.67
C GLU A 86 10.72 -26.05 -16.83
N MET A 87 10.30 -24.82 -16.51
CA MET A 87 11.07 -23.87 -15.72
C MET A 87 10.88 -24.03 -14.20
N GLN A 88 9.99 -24.92 -13.76
CA GLN A 88 9.77 -25.19 -12.33
C GLN A 88 10.94 -25.94 -11.68
N ASN A 89 11.72 -26.69 -12.48
CA ASN A 89 12.88 -27.45 -12.03
C ASN A 89 14.19 -26.65 -12.02
N ILE A 90 14.16 -25.37 -12.39
CA ILE A 90 15.33 -24.49 -12.33
C ILE A 90 15.70 -24.24 -10.86
N SER A 91 16.99 -24.28 -10.54
CA SER A 91 17.50 -23.83 -9.25
C SER A 91 17.48 -22.30 -9.18
N TRP A 92 16.58 -21.76 -8.35
CA TRP A 92 16.37 -20.31 -8.19
C TRP A 92 17.10 -19.79 -6.96
N VAL A 93 17.81 -18.67 -7.11
CA VAL A 93 18.34 -17.91 -5.97
C VAL A 93 17.28 -16.91 -5.51
N ASN A 94 16.99 -16.89 -4.20
CA ASN A 94 16.02 -15.94 -3.66
C ASN A 94 16.63 -14.54 -3.58
N PHE A 95 15.93 -13.55 -4.13
CA PHE A 95 16.23 -12.15 -3.82
C PHE A 95 15.74 -11.85 -2.40
N SER A 96 16.65 -11.34 -1.56
CA SER A 96 16.43 -11.06 -0.14
C SER A 96 16.77 -9.61 0.26
N GLY A 97 16.87 -8.70 -0.72
CA GLY A 97 17.15 -7.29 -0.46
C GLY A 97 16.04 -6.60 0.34
N ALA A 98 16.35 -5.44 0.94
CA ALA A 98 15.33 -4.61 1.58
C ALA A 98 14.27 -4.14 0.56
N ASP A 99 13.04 -3.86 1.01
CA ASP A 99 11.96 -3.29 0.18
C ASP A 99 12.17 -1.78 -0.04
N ILE A 100 13.33 -1.46 -0.61
CA ILE A 100 13.76 -0.14 -1.06
C ILE A 100 14.85 -0.33 -2.11
N MET A 101 14.79 0.43 -3.20
CA MET A 101 15.78 0.37 -4.27
C MET A 101 17.17 0.80 -3.78
N SER A 102 18.20 0.05 -4.20
CA SER A 102 19.61 0.30 -3.93
C SER A 102 20.41 0.15 -5.21
N GLU A 103 21.50 0.92 -5.35
CA GLU A 103 22.45 0.80 -6.47
C GLU A 103 23.04 -0.61 -6.57
N SER A 104 23.24 -1.31 -5.45
CA SER A 104 23.71 -2.70 -5.47
C SER A 104 22.81 -3.65 -6.27
N TYR A 105 21.55 -3.29 -6.52
CA TYR A 105 20.61 -4.11 -7.29
C TYR A 105 20.70 -3.92 -8.81
N SER A 106 21.54 -3.01 -9.34
CA SER A 106 21.80 -2.88 -10.79
C SER A 106 22.86 -3.85 -11.32
N HIS A 107 23.48 -4.64 -10.45
CA HIS A 107 24.60 -5.52 -10.79
C HIS A 107 24.39 -6.96 -10.29
N MET A 108 23.21 -7.52 -10.53
CA MET A 108 22.94 -8.92 -10.19
C MET A 108 23.81 -9.89 -11.02
N THR A 109 24.23 -10.97 -10.38
CA THR A 109 25.18 -11.96 -10.94
C THR A 109 24.57 -13.33 -11.18
N GLU A 110 23.51 -13.66 -10.44
CA GLU A 110 22.88 -14.98 -10.46
C GLU A 110 22.05 -15.17 -11.73
N ALA A 111 22.24 -16.27 -12.44
CA ALA A 111 21.51 -16.52 -13.69
C ALA A 111 19.99 -16.64 -13.50
N HIS A 112 19.52 -17.13 -12.35
CA HIS A 112 18.10 -17.35 -12.07
C HIS A 112 17.71 -16.78 -10.70
N ILE A 113 16.90 -15.73 -10.70
CA ILE A 113 16.51 -15.01 -9.48
C ILE A 113 15.00 -15.11 -9.25
N LYS A 114 14.62 -15.38 -8.02
CA LYS A 114 13.22 -15.44 -7.58
C LYS A 114 12.98 -14.41 -6.48
N LEU A 115 12.13 -13.43 -6.75
CA LEU A 115 11.68 -12.44 -5.78
C LEU A 115 10.79 -13.11 -4.73
N ARG A 116 11.24 -13.16 -3.47
CA ARG A 116 10.49 -13.75 -2.36
C ARG A 116 10.18 -12.69 -1.31
N GLY A 117 8.91 -12.34 -1.15
CA GLY A 117 8.46 -11.36 -0.17
C GLY A 117 7.21 -10.63 -0.63
N TYR A 118 6.90 -9.52 0.05
CA TYR A 118 5.75 -8.66 -0.24
C TYR A 118 6.20 -7.28 -0.75
N TYR A 119 7.22 -7.26 -1.62
CA TYR A 119 7.80 -6.03 -2.14
C TYR A 119 6.75 -5.15 -2.79
N ASN A 120 6.73 -3.87 -2.42
CA ASN A 120 5.79 -2.89 -2.95
C ASN A 120 6.38 -1.48 -3.04
N SER A 121 7.68 -1.31 -2.77
CA SER A 121 8.24 0.02 -2.76
C SER A 121 8.24 0.68 -4.15
N TRP A 122 7.68 1.90 -4.21
CA TRP A 122 7.64 2.70 -5.43
C TRP A 122 9.04 3.01 -5.97
N THR A 123 10.05 3.04 -5.08
CA THR A 123 11.44 3.35 -5.44
C THR A 123 12.01 2.39 -6.48
N PHE A 124 11.49 1.16 -6.55
CA PHE A 124 11.89 0.19 -7.58
C PHE A 124 11.35 0.54 -8.96
N PHE A 125 10.15 1.09 -9.10
CA PHE A 125 9.43 1.06 -10.38
C PHE A 125 8.86 2.40 -10.83
N HIS A 126 8.84 3.43 -9.98
CA HIS A 126 8.24 4.72 -10.31
C HIS A 126 8.99 5.45 -11.43
N HIS A 127 10.30 5.22 -11.58
CA HIS A 127 11.08 5.78 -12.67
C HIS A 127 10.69 5.23 -14.06
N ILE A 128 10.00 4.08 -14.13
CA ILE A 128 9.38 3.51 -15.34
C ILE A 128 7.85 3.50 -15.23
N LYS A 129 7.26 4.47 -14.51
CA LYS A 129 5.82 4.52 -14.20
C LYS A 129 4.93 4.23 -15.41
N ASN A 130 5.21 4.81 -16.57
CA ASN A 130 4.37 4.63 -17.75
C ASN A 130 4.28 3.16 -18.18
N GLU A 131 5.41 2.44 -18.18
CA GLU A 131 5.44 1.01 -18.50
C GLU A 131 4.68 0.19 -17.44
N ILE A 132 4.81 0.54 -16.16
CA ILE A 132 4.06 -0.12 -15.08
C ILE A 132 2.55 0.08 -15.25
N LEU A 133 2.12 1.29 -15.64
CA LEU A 133 0.72 1.58 -15.93
C LEU A 133 0.22 0.81 -17.15
N GLU A 134 1.05 0.64 -18.19
CA GLU A 134 0.74 -0.22 -19.34
C GLU A 134 0.48 -1.66 -18.91
N GLN A 135 1.36 -2.24 -18.06
CA GLN A 135 1.17 -3.59 -17.52
C GLN A 135 -0.13 -3.73 -16.74
N PHE A 136 -0.56 -2.69 -16.03
CA PHE A 136 -1.79 -2.66 -15.24
C PHE A 136 -2.97 -1.97 -15.96
N THR A 137 -2.99 -2.02 -17.30
CA THR A 137 -4.14 -1.56 -18.07
C THR A 137 -5.32 -2.52 -17.89
N PHE A 138 -6.44 -2.03 -17.34
CA PHE A 138 -7.66 -2.81 -17.17
C PHE A 138 -8.27 -3.29 -18.50
N HIS A 139 -8.95 -4.44 -18.49
CA HIS A 139 -9.80 -4.87 -19.61
C HIS A 139 -11.00 -3.92 -19.81
N GLU A 140 -11.38 -3.66 -21.07
CA GLU A 140 -12.42 -2.67 -21.41
C GLU A 140 -13.77 -2.94 -20.73
N LYS A 141 -14.17 -4.21 -20.61
CA LYS A 141 -15.39 -4.61 -19.89
C LYS A 141 -15.39 -4.18 -18.42
N LEU A 142 -14.22 -4.20 -17.78
CA LEU A 142 -14.08 -3.76 -16.39
C LEU A 142 -14.14 -2.24 -16.28
N LYS A 143 -13.48 -1.52 -17.19
CA LYS A 143 -13.55 -0.05 -17.27
C LYS A 143 -15.00 0.42 -17.45
N PHE A 144 -15.70 -0.15 -18.43
CA PHE A 144 -17.12 0.17 -18.70
C PHE A 144 -18.00 -0.09 -17.48
N ARG A 145 -17.77 -1.21 -16.77
CA ARG A 145 -18.50 -1.51 -15.53
C ARG A 145 -18.23 -0.48 -14.45
N ALA A 146 -16.97 -0.09 -14.23
CA ALA A 146 -16.62 0.92 -13.24
C ALA A 146 -17.27 2.27 -13.57
N TRP A 147 -17.15 2.75 -14.81
CA TRP A 147 -17.81 3.98 -15.26
C TRP A 147 -19.33 3.93 -15.12
N SER A 148 -19.95 2.80 -15.47
CA SER A 148 -21.39 2.60 -15.30
C SER A 148 -21.82 2.69 -13.83
N THR A 149 -21.00 2.16 -12.92
CA THR A 149 -21.25 2.27 -11.47
C THR A 149 -21.09 3.71 -10.98
N LEU A 150 -20.01 4.39 -11.35
CA LEU A 150 -19.78 5.79 -10.97
C LEU A 150 -20.88 6.73 -11.53
N ALA A 151 -21.33 6.50 -12.76
CA ALA A 151 -22.43 7.25 -13.37
C ALA A 151 -23.73 7.16 -12.55
N LYS A 152 -24.03 6.02 -11.93
CA LYS A 152 -25.20 5.85 -11.04
C LYS A 152 -25.06 6.63 -9.72
N MET A 153 -23.83 6.82 -9.24
CA MET A 153 -23.50 7.57 -8.02
C MET A 153 -23.54 9.09 -8.22
N ARG A 154 -23.55 9.57 -9.47
CA ARG A 154 -23.66 10.99 -9.82
C ARG A 154 -24.89 11.67 -9.19
N LYS A 155 -26.05 10.99 -9.16
CA LYS A 155 -27.30 11.45 -8.52
C LYS A 155 -27.63 12.94 -8.78
N GLY A 156 -27.53 13.38 -10.04
CA GLY A 156 -27.87 14.75 -10.45
C GLY A 156 -26.74 15.78 -10.37
N ARG A 157 -25.59 15.44 -9.75
CA ARG A 157 -24.39 16.30 -9.73
C ARG A 157 -23.93 16.63 -11.16
N ARG A 158 -23.55 17.88 -11.45
CA ARG A 158 -23.18 18.30 -12.81
C ARG A 158 -21.77 17.87 -13.21
N ASN A 159 -20.83 17.88 -12.28
CA ASN A 159 -19.46 17.47 -12.50
C ASN A 159 -18.88 16.84 -11.22
N PRO A 160 -19.32 15.62 -10.85
CA PRO A 160 -18.86 14.99 -9.63
C PRO A 160 -17.36 14.70 -9.71
N THR A 161 -16.65 14.99 -8.62
CA THR A 161 -15.29 14.47 -8.42
C THR A 161 -15.41 13.21 -7.60
N PHE A 162 -14.98 12.06 -8.13
CA PHE A 162 -15.03 10.79 -7.40
C PHE A 162 -13.76 10.59 -6.59
N ILE A 163 -13.91 10.34 -5.29
CA ILE A 163 -12.81 10.07 -4.36
C ILE A 163 -12.96 8.62 -3.89
N ALA A 164 -12.01 7.77 -4.25
CA ALA A 164 -11.90 6.43 -3.71
C ALA A 164 -11.57 6.50 -2.22
N VAL A 165 -12.28 5.75 -1.37
CA VAL A 165 -11.97 5.63 0.05
C VAL A 165 -11.72 4.15 0.37
N HIS A 166 -10.46 3.78 0.52
CA HIS A 166 -10.07 2.42 0.86
C HIS A 166 -9.75 2.30 2.36
N VAL A 167 -10.58 1.52 3.07
CA VAL A 167 -10.44 1.29 4.51
C VAL A 167 -10.00 -0.14 4.78
N ARG A 168 -8.74 -0.34 5.19
CA ARG A 168 -8.19 -1.64 5.57
C ARG A 168 -8.49 -1.94 7.03
N ARG A 169 -9.28 -2.98 7.27
CA ARG A 169 -9.57 -3.55 8.60
C ARG A 169 -9.23 -5.03 8.58
N GLY A 170 -10.19 -5.93 8.38
CA GLY A 170 -9.95 -7.38 8.26
C GLY A 170 -8.95 -7.92 9.30
N ASP A 171 -7.92 -8.61 8.81
CA ASP A 171 -6.82 -9.13 9.63
C ASP A 171 -6.04 -8.05 10.41
N TYR A 172 -6.04 -6.79 9.93
CA TYR A 172 -5.33 -5.69 10.58
C TYR A 172 -5.96 -5.26 11.90
N ILE A 173 -7.25 -5.57 12.15
CA ILE A 173 -7.89 -5.38 13.46
C ILE A 173 -7.08 -6.09 14.55
N ASN A 174 -6.54 -7.27 14.25
CA ASN A 174 -5.73 -8.03 15.19
C ASN A 174 -4.24 -7.75 15.04
N LEU A 175 -3.73 -7.66 13.80
CA LEU A 175 -2.29 -7.54 13.55
C LEU A 175 -1.72 -6.20 14.03
N MET A 176 -2.41 -5.09 13.79
CA MET A 176 -1.90 -3.76 14.14
C MET A 176 -1.64 -3.63 15.65
N PRO A 177 -2.64 -3.81 16.53
CA PRO A 177 -2.40 -3.65 17.97
C PRO A 177 -1.53 -4.76 18.55
N ARG A 178 -1.76 -6.03 18.18
CA ARG A 178 -1.13 -7.17 18.87
C ARG A 178 0.29 -7.47 18.41
N LYS A 179 0.61 -7.22 17.13
CA LYS A 179 1.90 -7.58 16.54
C LYS A 179 2.78 -6.37 16.27
N TYR A 180 2.18 -5.26 15.84
CA TYR A 180 2.93 -4.10 15.38
C TYR A 180 2.81 -2.89 16.32
N GLN A 181 2.07 -3.03 17.43
CA GLN A 181 1.77 -1.96 18.40
C GLN A 181 1.14 -0.72 17.73
N GLY A 182 0.53 -0.92 16.58
CA GLY A 182 -0.02 0.12 15.73
C GLY A 182 -1.52 0.31 15.87
N VAL A 183 -2.02 1.30 15.16
CA VAL A 183 -3.43 1.69 15.10
C VAL A 183 -3.96 1.60 13.69
N LEU A 184 -5.28 1.45 13.61
CA LEU A 184 -6.04 1.61 12.39
C LEU A 184 -6.50 3.07 12.26
N ALA A 185 -6.84 3.48 11.04
CA ALA A 185 -7.54 4.74 10.84
C ALA A 185 -8.84 4.76 11.65
N ASP A 186 -9.05 5.85 12.39
CA ASP A 186 -10.25 6.12 13.15
C ASP A 186 -11.21 7.05 12.40
N LYS A 187 -12.32 7.37 13.05
CA LYS A 187 -13.33 8.29 12.52
C LYS A 187 -12.74 9.67 12.21
N GLU A 188 -11.90 10.19 13.10
CA GLU A 188 -11.31 11.53 12.98
C GLU A 188 -10.41 11.63 11.73
N TYR A 189 -9.64 10.58 11.42
CA TYR A 189 -8.89 10.50 10.17
C TYR A 189 -9.80 10.67 8.94
N PHE A 190 -10.93 9.95 8.89
CA PHE A 190 -11.86 10.04 7.76
C PHE A 190 -12.55 11.40 7.70
N GLU A 191 -12.91 12.00 8.84
CA GLU A 191 -13.48 13.35 8.88
C GLU A 191 -12.51 14.40 8.31
N LYS A 192 -11.23 14.36 8.72
CA LYS A 192 -10.17 15.24 8.19
C LYS A 192 -9.94 15.00 6.70
N ALA A 193 -9.74 13.75 6.29
CA ALA A 193 -9.42 13.39 4.91
C ALA A 193 -10.58 13.70 3.95
N MET A 194 -11.82 13.41 4.34
CA MET A 194 -12.99 13.78 3.52
C MET A 194 -13.25 15.28 3.56
N GLY A 195 -13.00 15.94 4.69
CA GLY A 195 -13.05 17.40 4.84
C GLY A 195 -12.12 18.12 3.86
N TYR A 196 -10.90 17.60 3.66
CA TYR A 196 -9.95 18.10 2.66
C TYR A 196 -10.56 18.15 1.25
N PHE A 197 -11.14 17.05 0.79
CA PHE A 197 -11.75 16.99 -0.54
C PHE A 197 -13.05 17.82 -0.62
N ARG A 198 -13.86 17.83 0.45
CA ARG A 198 -15.07 18.68 0.55
C ARG A 198 -14.76 20.17 0.51
N GLY A 199 -13.61 20.61 1.01
CA GLY A 199 -13.16 21.99 0.93
C GLY A 199 -12.58 22.39 -0.44
N ARG A 200 -12.18 21.41 -1.25
CA ARG A 200 -11.44 21.64 -2.51
C ARG A 200 -12.25 21.40 -3.77
N TYR A 201 -13.24 20.52 -3.71
CA TYR A 201 -14.08 20.13 -4.84
C TYR A 201 -15.53 20.49 -4.58
N GLN A 202 -16.23 21.00 -5.60
CA GLN A 202 -17.61 21.50 -5.47
C GLN A 202 -18.62 20.36 -5.24
N GLU A 203 -18.45 19.23 -5.92
CA GLU A 203 -19.38 18.09 -5.87
C GLU A 203 -18.61 16.77 -5.64
N PRO A 204 -17.92 16.60 -4.49
CA PRO A 204 -17.20 15.37 -4.20
C PRO A 204 -18.17 14.21 -4.00
N VAL A 205 -17.76 13.02 -4.41
CA VAL A 205 -18.48 11.77 -4.20
C VAL A 205 -17.48 10.73 -3.69
N PHE A 206 -17.69 10.25 -2.47
CA PHE A 206 -16.82 9.29 -1.81
C PHE A 206 -17.30 7.87 -2.07
N VAL A 207 -16.43 7.06 -2.66
CA VAL A 207 -16.69 5.65 -2.98
C VAL A 207 -15.92 4.78 -2.00
N VAL A 208 -16.62 4.28 -0.98
CA VAL A 208 -16.03 3.55 0.15
C VAL A 208 -15.97 2.06 -0.13
N SER A 209 -14.77 1.48 -0.03
CA SER A 209 -14.53 0.04 -0.09
C SER A 209 -13.71 -0.42 1.11
N SER A 210 -14.11 -1.56 1.70
CA SER A 210 -13.48 -2.08 2.90
C SER A 210 -13.77 -3.56 3.11
N ASP A 211 -12.82 -4.26 3.73
CA ASP A 211 -13.05 -5.60 4.33
C ASP A 211 -13.68 -5.52 5.74
N GLY A 212 -14.04 -4.32 6.20
CA GLY A 212 -14.80 -4.03 7.41
C GLY A 212 -15.86 -2.96 7.17
N LEU A 213 -16.71 -3.17 6.15
CA LEU A 213 -17.67 -2.17 5.67
C LEU A 213 -18.73 -1.79 6.72
N GLN A 214 -19.06 -2.69 7.64
CA GLN A 214 -19.97 -2.39 8.76
C GLN A 214 -19.42 -1.25 9.63
N TRP A 215 -18.15 -1.36 10.03
CA TRP A 215 -17.47 -0.30 10.77
C TRP A 215 -17.46 1.02 10.00
N CYS A 216 -17.29 0.97 8.68
CA CYS A 216 -17.32 2.17 7.84
C CYS A 216 -18.70 2.86 7.88
N ARG A 217 -19.80 2.10 7.87
CA ARG A 217 -21.15 2.67 7.97
C ARG A 217 -21.41 3.33 9.32
N GLU A 218 -20.81 2.80 10.38
CA GLU A 218 -20.94 3.34 11.75
C GLU A 218 -20.07 4.57 11.99
N ASN A 219 -18.95 4.71 11.26
CA ASN A 219 -17.90 5.70 11.57
C ASN A 219 -17.68 6.75 10.48
N ILE A 220 -18.18 6.56 9.25
CA ILE A 220 -18.07 7.56 8.17
C ILE A 220 -19.38 8.33 8.07
N ASP A 221 -19.30 9.66 8.18
CA ASP A 221 -20.45 10.55 8.03
C ASP A 221 -20.93 10.60 6.56
N ALA A 222 -22.04 9.91 6.32
CA ALA A 222 -22.76 9.85 5.05
C ALA A 222 -23.99 10.78 4.99
N SER A 223 -24.22 11.62 6.01
CA SER A 223 -25.43 12.45 6.12
C SER A 223 -25.63 13.45 4.97
N ARG A 224 -24.54 13.83 4.29
CA ARG A 224 -24.56 14.75 3.14
C ARG A 224 -24.97 14.10 1.81
N GLY A 225 -25.23 12.80 1.79
CA GLY A 225 -25.59 12.06 0.57
C GLY A 225 -24.47 11.96 -0.48
N ASP A 226 -23.24 12.25 -0.08
CA ASP A 226 -22.02 12.22 -0.91
C ASP A 226 -21.19 10.94 -0.72
N VAL A 227 -21.62 10.00 0.12
CA VAL A 227 -20.90 8.75 0.42
C VAL A 227 -21.67 7.54 -0.11
N TYR A 228 -20.97 6.65 -0.81
CA TYR A 228 -21.50 5.40 -1.36
C TYR A 228 -20.60 4.23 -0.98
N PHE A 229 -21.17 3.18 -0.39
CA PHE A 229 -20.44 1.97 -0.03
C PHE A 229 -20.47 0.97 -1.19
N ALA A 230 -19.32 0.42 -1.58
CA ALA A 230 -19.18 -0.40 -2.78
C ALA A 230 -20.13 -1.62 -2.80
N ASN A 231 -20.35 -2.30 -1.67
CA ASN A 231 -21.25 -3.46 -1.60
C ASN A 231 -22.71 -3.14 -1.94
N ASP A 232 -23.16 -1.90 -1.71
CA ASP A 232 -24.54 -1.49 -2.02
C ASP A 232 -24.81 -1.48 -3.53
N TRP A 233 -23.75 -1.59 -4.34
CA TRP A 233 -23.79 -1.57 -5.81
C TRP A 233 -23.34 -2.91 -6.43
N HIS A 234 -23.50 -4.01 -5.70
CA HIS A 234 -23.12 -5.38 -6.11
C HIS A 234 -21.65 -5.53 -6.53
N VAL A 235 -20.81 -4.70 -5.93
CA VAL A 235 -19.35 -4.82 -5.95
C VAL A 235 -19.02 -5.75 -4.78
N SER A 236 -18.54 -6.95 -5.07
CA SER A 236 -18.33 -8.00 -4.05
C SER A 236 -17.13 -8.88 -4.38
N SER A 237 -16.06 -8.27 -4.88
CA SER A 237 -14.78 -8.95 -5.01
C SER A 237 -13.64 -7.96 -5.06
N PRO A 238 -12.42 -8.32 -4.59
CA PRO A 238 -11.25 -7.47 -4.67
C PRO A 238 -10.96 -6.93 -6.08
N ILE A 239 -11.33 -7.69 -7.11
CA ILE A 239 -11.22 -7.28 -8.52
C ILE A 239 -12.15 -6.11 -8.82
N LYS A 240 -13.42 -6.24 -8.47
CA LYS A 240 -14.42 -5.20 -8.74
C LYS A 240 -14.13 -3.95 -7.89
N ASP A 241 -13.72 -4.13 -6.63
CA ASP A 241 -13.35 -3.04 -5.74
C ASP A 241 -12.16 -2.27 -6.30
N LEU A 242 -11.06 -2.96 -6.64
CA LEU A 242 -9.86 -2.30 -7.18
C LEU A 242 -10.17 -1.57 -8.49
N THR A 243 -10.95 -2.20 -9.37
CA THR A 243 -11.36 -1.58 -10.64
C THR A 243 -12.15 -0.29 -10.35
N LEU A 244 -13.15 -0.33 -9.47
CA LEU A 244 -13.97 0.83 -9.16
C LEU A 244 -13.14 1.98 -8.56
N LEU A 245 -12.30 1.67 -7.57
CA LEU A 245 -11.46 2.68 -6.90
C LEU A 245 -10.42 3.28 -7.85
N ALA A 246 -9.79 2.47 -8.70
CA ALA A 246 -8.80 2.93 -9.67
C ALA A 246 -9.38 3.82 -10.79
N HIS A 247 -10.71 3.89 -10.93
CA HIS A 247 -11.39 4.78 -11.87
C HIS A 247 -11.99 6.03 -11.19
N CYS A 248 -11.73 6.23 -9.90
CA CYS A 248 -11.99 7.50 -9.23
C CYS A 248 -10.91 8.54 -9.61
N ASN A 249 -11.16 9.81 -9.30
CA ASN A 249 -10.22 10.91 -9.59
C ASN A 249 -9.11 11.02 -8.55
N HIS A 250 -9.42 10.75 -7.28
CA HIS A 250 -8.54 10.91 -6.12
C HIS A 250 -8.72 9.75 -5.15
N THR A 251 -7.83 9.62 -4.17
CA THR A 251 -7.89 8.53 -3.21
C THR A 251 -7.62 8.97 -1.78
N ILE A 252 -8.45 8.50 -0.84
CA ILE A 252 -8.15 8.39 0.59
C ILE A 252 -7.84 6.93 0.85
N MET A 253 -6.67 6.63 1.38
CA MET A 253 -6.29 5.25 1.72
C MET A 253 -5.79 5.14 3.15
N THR A 254 -6.03 3.99 3.76
CA THR A 254 -5.35 3.59 4.98
C THR A 254 -4.07 2.81 4.65
N ILE A 255 -3.50 2.14 5.65
CA ILE A 255 -2.42 1.17 5.49
C ILE A 255 -2.75 0.01 4.52
N GLY A 256 -1.75 -0.44 3.75
CA GLY A 256 -1.80 -1.69 2.96
C GLY A 256 -1.62 -1.50 1.45
N THR A 257 -1.14 -2.56 0.79
CA THR A 257 -0.79 -2.56 -0.65
C THR A 257 -1.99 -2.43 -1.57
N PHE A 258 -3.19 -2.87 -1.16
CA PHE A 258 -4.40 -2.71 -1.97
C PHE A 258 -4.76 -1.24 -2.17
N GLY A 259 -4.78 -0.46 -1.09
CA GLY A 259 -5.03 0.98 -1.15
C GLY A 259 -3.95 1.71 -1.95
N PHE A 260 -2.68 1.31 -1.78
CA PHE A 260 -1.58 1.86 -2.57
C PHE A 260 -1.82 1.69 -4.07
N TRP A 261 -2.15 0.49 -4.54
CA TRP A 261 -2.37 0.24 -5.97
C TRP A 261 -3.65 0.90 -6.49
N ALA A 262 -4.71 1.00 -5.68
CA ALA A 262 -5.89 1.77 -6.04
C ALA A 262 -5.51 3.25 -6.30
N ALA A 263 -4.75 3.84 -5.37
CA ALA A 263 -4.29 5.23 -5.46
C ALA A 263 -3.31 5.45 -6.63
N TYR A 264 -2.32 4.55 -6.79
CA TYR A 264 -1.29 4.67 -7.82
C TYR A 264 -1.87 4.59 -9.24
N LEU A 265 -2.92 3.77 -9.44
CA LEU A 265 -3.61 3.64 -10.72
C LEU A 265 -4.62 4.76 -10.98
N ALA A 266 -5.36 5.20 -9.95
CA ALA A 266 -6.28 6.34 -10.06
C ALA A 266 -5.53 7.65 -10.37
N GLY A 267 -4.35 7.83 -9.77
CA GLY A 267 -3.63 9.09 -9.81
C GLY A 267 -4.33 10.19 -9.01
N GLY A 268 -4.13 11.43 -9.44
CA GLY A 268 -4.66 12.60 -8.75
C GLY A 268 -4.07 12.80 -7.34
N GLU A 269 -4.83 13.49 -6.49
CA GLU A 269 -4.46 13.69 -5.09
C GLU A 269 -4.71 12.43 -4.25
N VAL A 270 -3.76 12.11 -3.39
CA VAL A 270 -3.84 10.94 -2.50
C VAL A 270 -3.60 11.38 -1.07
N VAL A 271 -4.56 11.06 -0.19
CA VAL A 271 -4.42 11.21 1.27
C VAL A 271 -4.17 9.84 1.89
N TYR A 272 -3.15 9.72 2.73
CA TYR A 272 -2.80 8.48 3.40
C TYR A 272 -2.59 8.66 4.92
N LEU A 273 -2.82 7.60 5.69
CA LEU A 273 -2.59 7.56 7.13
C LEU A 273 -1.09 7.51 7.45
N THR A 274 -0.58 8.39 8.32
CA THR A 274 0.86 8.46 8.67
C THR A 274 1.22 7.82 10.01
N ASN A 275 0.42 8.03 11.06
CA ASN A 275 0.73 7.68 12.45
C ASN A 275 0.20 6.29 12.87
N TYR A 276 0.22 5.32 11.95
CA TYR A 276 -0.32 3.99 12.20
C TYR A 276 0.57 3.08 13.07
N THR A 277 1.83 3.44 13.34
CA THR A 277 2.74 2.69 14.23
C THR A 277 3.67 3.59 15.02
N PRO A 278 4.14 3.15 16.19
CA PRO A 278 5.17 3.85 16.97
C PRO A 278 6.50 3.99 16.18
N PRO A 279 7.31 5.02 16.45
CA PRO A 279 8.62 5.22 15.81
C PRO A 279 9.62 4.07 16.01
N ASP A 280 9.48 3.30 17.09
CA ASP A 280 10.32 2.16 17.48
C ASP A 280 9.72 0.80 17.09
N SER A 281 8.59 0.79 16.37
CA SER A 281 7.95 -0.45 15.94
C SER A 281 8.88 -1.32 15.10
N THR A 282 9.01 -2.59 15.48
CA THR A 282 9.77 -3.59 14.70
C THR A 282 9.26 -3.74 13.27
N TRP A 283 8.01 -3.34 13.00
CA TRP A 283 7.45 -3.33 11.67
C TRP A 283 8.18 -2.37 10.71
N LEU A 284 8.70 -1.26 11.23
CA LEU A 284 9.49 -0.29 10.46
C LEU A 284 10.86 -0.84 10.01
N GLY A 285 11.29 -1.98 10.57
CA GLY A 285 12.44 -2.73 10.08
C GLY A 285 12.23 -3.23 8.65
N PHE A 286 11.01 -3.67 8.32
CA PHE A 286 10.65 -4.28 7.04
C PHE A 286 9.79 -3.38 6.15
N PHE A 287 8.95 -2.54 6.74
CA PHE A 287 8.12 -1.58 6.02
C PHE A 287 8.72 -0.17 6.14
N LYS A 288 9.08 0.43 5.02
CA LYS A 288 9.64 1.79 4.98
C LYS A 288 8.58 2.77 4.48
N PRO A 289 7.97 3.62 5.34
CA PRO A 289 6.87 4.49 4.93
C PRO A 289 7.23 5.38 3.73
N PHE A 290 8.39 6.05 3.79
CA PHE A 290 8.87 6.92 2.71
C PHE A 290 9.07 6.19 1.36
N ALA A 291 9.26 4.87 1.39
CA ALA A 291 9.42 4.04 0.21
C ALA A 291 8.11 3.38 -0.24
N ASN A 292 7.05 3.47 0.57
CA ASN A 292 5.73 2.88 0.33
C ASN A 292 4.62 3.91 0.09
N TYR A 293 4.91 5.20 0.29
CA TYR A 293 4.06 6.33 -0.09
C TYR A 293 4.86 7.29 -0.95
N LEU A 294 4.24 7.80 -2.01
CA LEU A 294 4.93 8.72 -2.91
C LEU A 294 5.17 10.08 -2.22
N PRO A 295 6.26 10.78 -2.53
CA PRO A 295 6.60 12.06 -1.90
C PRO A 295 5.52 13.14 -2.07
N GLU A 296 4.75 13.11 -3.16
CA GLU A 296 3.67 14.05 -3.43
C GLU A 296 2.34 13.71 -2.74
N TRP A 297 2.25 12.56 -2.06
CA TRP A 297 1.04 12.17 -1.34
C TRP A 297 0.92 12.89 0.01
N ILE A 298 -0.31 13.15 0.41
CA ILE A 298 -0.64 13.98 1.58
C ILE A 298 -0.82 13.06 2.78
N GLY A 299 0.09 13.15 3.74
CA GLY A 299 -0.02 12.42 5.00
C GLY A 299 -0.99 13.08 5.98
N MET A 300 -1.89 12.31 6.58
CA MET A 300 -2.77 12.77 7.66
C MET A 300 -2.76 11.79 8.84
N GLU A 301 -2.85 12.34 10.03
CA GLU A 301 -2.84 11.60 11.28
C GLU A 301 -4.26 11.21 11.73
N SER A 302 -4.36 9.99 12.26
CA SER A 302 -5.46 9.53 13.10
C SER A 302 -5.45 10.25 14.45
N GLY A 303 -6.63 10.50 15.02
CA GLY A 303 -6.73 11.03 16.39
C GLY A 303 -6.24 10.03 17.44
N THR A 304 -6.44 8.75 17.16
CA THR A 304 -5.94 7.63 17.95
C THR A 304 -4.44 7.47 17.73
N LEU A 305 -3.67 7.51 18.82
CA LEU A 305 -2.22 7.29 18.80
C LEU A 305 -1.87 5.81 19.03
N PRO A 306 -0.78 5.31 18.43
CA PRO A 306 -0.22 4.00 18.74
C PRO A 306 0.06 3.79 20.23
N LEU A 307 -0.06 2.56 20.70
CA LEU A 307 0.34 2.20 22.06
C LEU A 307 1.84 2.45 22.22
N GLN A 308 2.22 3.33 23.14
CA GLN A 308 3.63 3.48 23.54
C GLN A 308 4.06 2.23 24.30
N SER A 309 5.25 1.70 24.03
CA SER A 309 5.78 0.57 24.79
C SER A 309 5.85 0.93 26.27
N GLU A 310 5.25 0.12 27.15
CA GLU A 310 5.38 0.23 28.62
C GLU A 310 6.79 -0.20 29.11
N HIS A 311 7.85 0.24 28.43
CA HIS A 311 9.22 0.17 28.91
C HIS A 311 9.74 1.58 29.16
N ASN A 312 9.06 2.34 30.04
CA ASN A 312 9.62 3.48 30.77
C ASN A 312 8.66 4.07 31.82
N LEU A 313 7.83 3.24 32.47
CA LEU A 313 7.25 3.64 33.75
C LEU A 313 8.30 3.41 34.83
N VAL A 314 9.18 4.41 34.98
CA VAL A 314 10.00 4.61 36.18
C VAL A 314 9.07 4.48 37.39
N VAL A 315 9.34 3.47 38.20
CA VAL A 315 8.72 3.27 39.52
C VAL A 315 8.89 4.58 40.29
N LYS A 316 7.81 5.35 40.46
CA LYS A 316 7.81 6.47 41.40
C LYS A 316 7.97 5.88 42.80
N PRO A 317 8.92 6.37 43.62
CA PRO A 317 9.08 5.87 44.97
C PRO A 317 7.81 6.17 45.78
N VAL A 318 7.25 5.14 46.38
CA VAL A 318 6.12 5.24 47.31
C VAL A 318 6.59 6.07 48.51
N LYS A 319 5.98 7.26 48.70
CA LYS A 319 6.11 8.02 49.94
C LYS A 319 5.37 7.25 51.04
N MET A 320 6.09 6.71 52.02
CA MET A 320 5.49 6.25 53.27
C MET A 320 4.95 7.46 54.04
N THR A 321 3.62 7.59 54.11
CA THR A 321 2.96 8.52 55.01
C THR A 321 2.74 7.84 56.36
N ALA A 322 3.27 8.47 57.41
CA ALA A 322 3.19 8.03 58.79
C ALA A 322 1.74 8.02 59.31
N THR A 323 1.41 6.97 60.05
CA THR A 323 0.13 6.77 60.77
C THR A 323 0.00 7.73 61.96
N PRO A 324 -1.15 8.38 62.19
CA PRO A 324 -1.38 9.13 63.42
C PRO A 324 -1.76 8.17 64.56
N ARG A 325 -1.07 8.30 65.71
CA ARG A 325 -1.46 7.71 67.00
C ARG A 325 -2.68 8.46 67.55
N SER A 326 -3.81 7.76 67.74
CA SER A 326 -4.87 8.20 68.67
C SER A 326 -4.85 7.31 69.93
N LYS A 327 -4.71 7.97 71.09
CA LYS A 327 -4.78 7.38 72.43
C LYS A 327 -6.24 7.21 72.87
N HIS A 328 -6.37 6.42 73.95
CA HIS A 328 -7.53 6.20 74.84
C HIS A 328 -8.48 5.08 74.40
N LYS A 329 -8.98 4.20 75.28
CA LYS A 329 -8.70 3.77 76.67
C LYS A 329 -9.81 2.74 76.98
N SER A 330 -9.46 1.58 77.53
CA SER A 330 -10.21 0.85 78.58
C SER A 330 -11.52 0.10 78.28
N ALA A 331 -11.64 -1.01 79.04
CA ALA A 331 -12.77 -1.88 79.36
C ALA A 331 -13.15 -2.93 78.28
N ALA A 332 -12.85 -4.23 78.41
CA ALA A 332 -13.13 -5.25 79.44
C ALA A 332 -14.33 -6.15 79.09
N MET A 333 -13.99 -7.44 78.92
CA MET A 333 -14.70 -8.66 79.36
C MET A 333 -15.95 -9.22 78.65
N LYS A 334 -15.85 -10.56 78.49
CA LYS A 334 -16.87 -11.65 78.43
C LYS A 334 -17.48 -11.94 77.04
N LYS A 335 -17.27 -13.17 76.51
CA LYS A 335 -18.09 -14.41 76.68
C LYS A 335 -19.53 -14.14 76.21
N GLU A 336 -20.10 -14.82 75.23
CA GLU A 336 -20.03 -16.23 74.80
C GLU A 336 -19.87 -16.42 73.29
#